data_AF-A0A143PW09-F1
#
_entry.id   AF-A0A143PW09-F1
#
_cell.length_a   1.000
_cell.length_b   1.000
_cell.length_c   1.000
_cell.angle_alpha   90.00
_cell.angle_beta   90.00
_cell.angle_gamma   90.00
#
_symmetry.space_group_name_H-M   'P 1'
#
loop_
_entity.id
_entity.type
_entity.pdbx_description
1 polymer ?
#
loop_
_entity_poly.entity_id
_entity_poly.type
_entity_poly.pdbx_seq_one_letter_code
_entity_poly.pdbx_strand_id
1 'polypeptide(L)'
;MTVASGLSEAASRSTSDRLRGPRVQRIEQHINGRLYHIELSQVQRQRWRAHVVTAQGAPTALMPFYDDTADAAAQRLADWLTRLTRPSVAHA
;
A
#
# COMPACT_ATOMS: atom_id res chain seq x y z
N MET A 1 43.96 -27.65 -16.87
CA MET A 1 43.44 -26.27 -16.71
C MET A 1 41.95 -26.27 -17.00
N THR A 2 41.22 -25.43 -16.26
CA THR A 2 39.84 -24.96 -16.48
C THR A 2 38.78 -25.58 -15.56
N VAL A 3 38.23 -24.67 -14.76
CA VAL A 3 37.44 -24.80 -13.54
C VAL A 3 35.94 -24.95 -13.80
N ALA A 4 35.26 -25.59 -12.86
CA ALA A 4 33.82 -25.61 -12.69
C ALA A 4 33.26 -24.18 -12.51
N SER A 5 32.17 -23.84 -13.19
CA SER A 5 31.38 -22.63 -12.92
C SER A 5 29.99 -22.78 -13.49
N GLY A 6 29.09 -23.29 -12.65
CA GLY A 6 27.68 -23.39 -12.96
C GLY A 6 26.99 -23.86 -11.70
N LEU A 7 26.50 -22.91 -10.92
CA LEU A 7 25.55 -23.01 -9.80
C LEU A 7 25.88 -21.86 -8.83
N SER A 8 25.22 -20.71 -8.95
CA SER A 8 24.76 -19.86 -7.84
C SER A 8 24.48 -18.42 -8.32
N GLU A 9 23.37 -18.22 -9.05
CA GLU A 9 22.86 -16.87 -9.39
C GLU A 9 21.45 -16.59 -8.84
N ALA A 10 20.89 -17.49 -8.03
CA ALA A 10 19.55 -17.32 -7.46
C ALA A 10 19.53 -16.68 -6.05
N ALA A 11 20.68 -16.56 -5.37
CA ALA A 11 20.73 -16.11 -3.97
C ALA A 11 20.86 -14.57 -3.81
N SER A 12 21.30 -13.86 -4.84
CA SER A 12 21.72 -12.45 -4.71
C SER A 12 20.58 -11.42 -4.77
N ARG A 13 19.37 -11.80 -5.22
CA ARG A 13 18.22 -10.88 -5.30
C ARG A 13 17.44 -10.73 -4.00
N SER A 14 17.74 -11.52 -2.96
CA SER A 14 16.88 -11.60 -1.75
C SER A 14 17.45 -10.91 -0.50
N THR A 15 18.67 -10.37 -0.54
CA THR A 15 19.33 -9.83 0.66
C THR A 15 19.15 -8.32 0.83
N SER A 16 19.06 -7.56 -0.27
CA SER A 16 18.86 -6.09 -0.22
C SER A 16 17.45 -5.66 0.21
N ASP A 17 16.45 -6.54 0.08
CA ASP A 17 15.07 -6.30 0.54
C ASP A 17 14.95 -6.42 2.08
N ARG A 18 15.72 -7.32 2.70
CA ARG A 18 15.64 -7.62 4.14
C ARG A 18 16.18 -6.54 5.07
N LEU A 19 16.91 -5.56 4.54
CA LEU A 19 17.54 -4.48 5.32
C LEU A 19 16.71 -3.18 5.34
N ARG A 20 15.61 -3.10 4.57
CA ARG A 20 14.70 -1.95 4.63
C ARG A 20 13.65 -2.22 5.70
N GLY A 21 13.54 -1.31 6.67
CA GLY A 21 12.40 -1.29 7.58
C GLY A 21 11.07 -1.28 6.81
N PRO A 22 9.94 -1.56 7.50
CA PRO A 22 8.64 -1.66 6.85
C PRO A 22 8.37 -0.40 6.01
N ARG A 23 8.12 -0.59 4.71
CA ARG A 23 7.83 0.52 3.80
C ARG A 23 6.46 1.07 4.16
N VAL A 24 6.41 2.36 4.49
CA VAL A 24 5.16 3.09 4.71
C VAL A 24 5.14 4.28 3.76
N GLN A 25 4.01 4.46 3.08
CA GLN A 25 3.74 5.62 2.25
C GLN A 25 2.34 6.15 2.56
N ARG A 26 2.18 7.47 2.48
CA ARG A 26 0.90 8.15 2.68
C ARG A 26 0.53 8.87 1.41
N ILE A 27 -0.72 8.73 1.00
CA ILE A 27 -1.26 9.37 -0.19
C ILE A 27 -2.55 10.11 0.17
N GLU A 28 -2.84 11.12 -0.64
CA GLU A 28 -4.07 11.87 -0.61
C GLU A 28 -4.92 11.46 -1.80
N GLN A 29 -6.19 11.11 -1.56
CA GLN A 29 -7.09 10.71 -2.63
C GLN A 29 -8.44 11.39 -2.46
N HIS A 30 -8.88 12.08 -3.52
CA HIS A 30 -10.20 12.66 -3.60
C HIS A 30 -11.18 11.61 -4.15
N ILE A 31 -12.16 11.24 -3.35
CA ILE A 31 -13.19 10.26 -3.70
C ILE A 31 -14.53 10.91 -3.45
N ASN A 32 -15.37 10.99 -4.48
CA ASN A 32 -16.73 11.55 -4.38
C ASN A 32 -16.76 12.96 -3.75
N GLY A 33 -15.76 13.81 -4.05
CA GLY A 33 -15.65 15.16 -3.49
C GLY A 33 -15.12 15.23 -2.06
N ARG A 34 -14.74 14.10 -1.45
CA ARG A 34 -14.14 14.04 -0.12
C ARG A 34 -12.66 13.65 -0.21
N LEU A 35 -11.80 14.41 0.48
CA LEU A 35 -10.39 14.08 0.64
C LEU A 35 -10.22 12.97 1.69
N TYR A 36 -9.48 11.92 1.32
CA TYR A 36 -9.05 10.84 2.18
C TYR A 36 -7.53 10.82 2.28
N HIS A 37 -7.01 10.67 3.50
CA HIS A 37 -5.62 10.34 3.74
C HIS A 37 -5.51 8.82 3.89
N ILE A 38 -4.72 8.17 3.04
CA ILE A 38 -4.57 6.72 3.01
C ILE A 38 -3.12 6.38 3.34
N GLU A 39 -2.94 5.51 4.33
CA GLU A 39 -1.63 4.94 4.65
C GLU A 39 -1.52 3.52 4.06
N LEU A 40 -0.43 3.32 3.33
CA LEU A 40 -0.04 2.07 2.71
C LEU A 40 1.21 1.55 3.43
N SER A 41 1.09 0.41 4.10
CA SER A 41 2.18 -0.22 4.85
C SER A 41 2.49 -1.59 4.26
N GLN A 42 3.74 -1.88 3.95
CA GLN A 42 4.19 -3.23 3.60
C GLN A 42 4.27 -4.07 4.87
N VAL A 43 3.39 -5.08 4.99
CA VAL A 43 3.32 -5.96 6.16
C VAL A 43 4.09 -7.26 5.94
N GLN A 44 4.25 -7.70 4.68
CA GLN A 44 5.11 -8.80 4.26
C GLN A 44 5.63 -8.53 2.83
N ARG A 45 6.57 -9.35 2.33
CA ARG A 45 7.23 -9.14 1.02
C ARG A 45 6.26 -8.88 -0.12
N GLN A 46 5.17 -9.65 -0.19
CA GLN A 46 4.09 -9.51 -1.18
C GLN A 46 2.76 -9.28 -0.46
N ARG A 47 2.76 -8.43 0.56
CA ARG A 47 1.53 -8.09 1.28
C ARG A 47 1.59 -6.66 1.76
N TRP A 48 0.69 -5.86 1.23
CA TRP A 48 0.49 -4.47 1.59
C TRP A 48 -0.85 -4.32 2.30
N ARG A 49 -0.92 -3.33 3.18
CA ARG A 49 -2.13 -2.92 3.88
C ARG A 49 -2.43 -1.47 3.51
N ALA A 50 -3.63 -1.22 3.01
CA ALA A 50 -4.18 0.11 2.80
C ALA A 50 -5.26 0.40 3.85
N HIS A 51 -5.20 1.57 4.49
CA HIS A 51 -6.25 2.01 5.42
C HIS A 51 -6.32 3.53 5.49
N VAL A 52 -7.51 4.03 5.81
CA VAL A 52 -7.73 5.47 5.98
C VAL A 52 -7.18 5.90 7.34
N VAL A 53 -6.44 7.00 7.34
CA VAL A 53 -5.94 7.69 8.53
C VAL A 53 -6.55 9.08 8.63
N THR A 54 -6.52 9.67 9.82
CA THR A 54 -6.83 11.08 10.02
C THR A 54 -5.74 11.95 9.37
N ALA A 55 -5.99 13.26 9.21
CA ALA A 55 -4.96 14.20 8.76
C ALA A 55 -3.71 14.20 9.66
N GLN A 56 -3.85 13.79 10.92
CA GLN A 56 -2.75 13.65 11.90
C GLN A 56 -2.09 12.26 11.85
N GLY A 57 -2.50 11.39 10.92
CA GLY A 57 -1.95 10.05 10.74
C GLY A 57 -2.49 8.99 11.71
N ALA A 58 -3.52 9.27 12.49
CA ALA A 58 -4.13 8.28 13.39
C ALA A 58 -5.03 7.31 12.59
N PRO A 59 -5.03 6.00 12.88
CA PRO A 59 -5.92 5.05 12.21
C PRO A 59 -7.39 5.41 12.42
N THR A 60 -8.19 5.28 11.35
CA THR A 60 -9.66 5.36 11.48
C THR A 60 -10.24 3.97 11.76
N ALA A 61 -11.48 3.91 12.24
CA ALA A 61 -12.20 2.65 12.47
C ALA A 61 -12.65 1.93 11.17
N LEU A 62 -12.16 2.36 10.00
CA LEU A 62 -12.49 1.74 8.72
C LEU A 62 -11.65 0.47 8.51
N MET A 63 -12.27 -0.52 7.88
CA MET A 63 -11.57 -1.77 7.59
C MET A 63 -10.38 -1.55 6.64
N PRO A 64 -9.22 -2.15 6.92
CA PRO A 64 -8.09 -2.14 6.00
C PRO A 64 -8.31 -3.10 4.83
N PHE A 65 -7.69 -2.78 3.69
CA PHE A 65 -7.60 -3.65 2.52
C PHE A 65 -6.17 -4.16 2.36
N TYR A 66 -6.03 -5.33 1.74
CA TYR A 66 -4.73 -5.96 1.52
C TYR A 66 -4.61 -6.56 0.13
N ASP A 67 -3.42 -6.40 -0.47
CA ASP A 67 -3.04 -7.00 -1.76
C ASP A 67 -1.51 -7.21 -1.82
N ASP A 68 -1.05 -7.78 -2.92
CA ASP A 68 0.38 -8.06 -3.15
C ASP A 68 1.21 -6.80 -3.41
N THR A 69 0.57 -5.70 -3.82
CA THR A 69 1.20 -4.41 -4.11
C THR A 69 0.48 -3.26 -3.39
N ALA A 70 1.22 -2.18 -3.16
CA ALA A 70 0.68 -0.99 -2.52
C ALA A 70 -0.46 -0.34 -3.34
N ASP A 71 -0.27 -0.31 -4.66
CA ASP A 71 -1.22 0.24 -5.62
C ASP A 71 -2.53 -0.56 -5.65
N ALA A 72 -2.45 -1.89 -5.71
CA ALA A 72 -3.63 -2.74 -5.71
C ALA A 72 -4.42 -2.61 -4.39
N ALA A 73 -3.74 -2.56 -3.24
CA ALA A 73 -4.40 -2.38 -1.95
C ALA A 73 -5.08 -1.00 -1.87
N ALA A 74 -4.44 0.05 -2.39
CA ALA A 74 -5.01 1.39 -2.47
C ALA A 74 -6.26 1.41 -3.37
N GLN A 75 -6.18 0.78 -4.55
CA GLN A 75 -7.29 0.71 -5.49
C GLN A 75 -8.51 0.00 -4.89
N ARG A 76 -8.32 -1.14 -4.21
CA ARG A 76 -9.44 -1.84 -3.55
C ARG A 76 -10.12 -0.99 -2.47
N LEU A 77 -9.33 -0.28 -1.68
CA LEU A 77 -9.86 0.65 -0.68
C LEU A 77 -10.63 1.80 -1.36
N ALA A 78 -10.07 2.39 -2.41
CA ALA A 78 -10.70 3.47 -3.17
C ALA A 78 -12.03 3.04 -3.79
N ASP A 79 -12.07 1.86 -4.40
CA ASP A 79 -13.28 1.28 -4.99
C ASP A 79 -14.36 1.06 -3.93
N TRP A 80 -13.97 0.58 -2.74
CA TRP A 80 -14.89 0.39 -1.63
C TRP A 80 -15.41 1.72 -1.08
N LEU A 81 -14.55 2.72 -0.89
CA LEU A 81 -14.94 4.06 -0.46
C LEU A 81 -15.90 4.71 -1.46
N THR A 82 -15.63 4.55 -2.76
CA THR A 82 -16.48 5.06 -3.84
C THR A 82 -17.90 4.48 -3.76
N ARG A 83 -18.03 3.19 -3.42
CA ARG A 83 -19.34 2.53 -3.26
C ARG A 83 -20.06 2.93 -1.98
N LEU A 84 -19.34 3.17 -0.89
CA LEU A 84 -19.94 3.50 0.40
C LEU A 84 -20.34 4.97 0.54
N THR A 85 -19.66 5.86 -0.17
CA THR A 85 -19.80 7.30 0.03
C THR A 85 -20.71 7.88 -1.03
N ARG A 86 -21.61 8.76 -0.62
CA ARG A 86 -22.36 9.57 -1.58
C ARG A 86 -21.47 10.69 -2.11
N PRO A 87 -21.66 11.13 -3.36
CA PRO A 87 -21.06 12.37 -3.86
C PRO A 87 -21.35 13.52 -2.89
N SER A 88 -20.30 14.17 -2.42
CA SER A 88 -20.42 15.42 -1.68
C SER A 88 -20.51 16.55 -2.70
N VAL A 89 -21.68 17.15 -2.83
CA VAL A 89 -21.84 18.41 -3.56
C VAL A 89 -21.32 19.51 -2.65
N ALA A 90 -20.19 20.12 -3.00
CA ALA A 90 -19.72 21.31 -2.31
C ALA A 90 -20.76 22.42 -2.55
N HIS A 91 -21.47 22.82 -1.50
CA HIS A 91 -22.26 24.05 -1.53
C HIS A 91 -21.26 25.22 -1.48
N ALA A 92 -21.17 25.93 -2.61
CA ALA A 92 -20.45 27.20 -2.73
C ALA A 92 -21.20 28.32 -2.01
#